data_AF-A0A662VH74-F1
#
_entry.id   AF-A0A662VH74-F1
#
_cell.length_a   1.000
_cell.length_b   1.000
_cell.length_c   1.000
_cell.angle_alpha   90.00
_cell.angle_beta   90.00
_cell.angle_gamma   90.00
#
_symmetry.space_group_name_H-M   'P 1'
#
loop_
_entity.id
_entity.type
_entity.pdbx_description
1 polymer ?
#
loop_
_entity_poly.entity_id
_entity_poly.type
_entity_poly.pdbx_seq_one_letter_code
_entity_poly.pdbx_strand_id
1 'polypeptide(L)'
;MNKERVYQVTALIGLALILISVFFLQTRTVVVVKKFDTVHLPSETYISIPVYLKTNDNLTFTTNTSNELLIILSSSEILSKENNYVENITRYTNMNYTFRGEPGKYYLLIINNNDRDVWFKYNLLIYKEKITEKYNGAVSITGTIILFASIILLLNHKMKEWSKKYPDRYIEPGIECWSHKINKHRCKIFLPEINYELPKQLWVIMKELGYTRRRELSEELVSYERKISILTRDRGKPCEVIVSVEEPYLTLYYEVWAPISSGTRDLAWIFREAKKIRDYIYEKYNVGNISSDKNN
;
A
#
# COMPACT_ATOMS: atom_id res chain seq x y z
N MET A 1 8.53 25.96 -8.83
CA MET A 1 8.59 24.85 -7.85
C MET A 1 9.00 23.57 -8.58
N ASN A 2 9.98 22.80 -8.09
CA ASN A 2 10.43 21.56 -8.75
C ASN A 2 9.25 20.56 -8.81
N LYS A 3 8.94 20.00 -10.00
CA LYS A 3 7.80 19.07 -10.20
C LYS A 3 7.90 17.86 -9.28
N GLU A 4 9.12 17.38 -9.03
CA GLU A 4 9.38 16.30 -8.08
C GLU A 4 8.95 16.65 -6.65
N ARG A 5 9.25 17.88 -6.18
CA ARG A 5 8.82 18.35 -4.86
C ARG A 5 7.30 18.46 -4.77
N VAL A 6 6.62 18.88 -5.84
CA VAL A 6 5.16 18.96 -5.87
C VAL A 6 4.55 17.57 -5.61
N TYR A 7 4.99 16.56 -6.35
CA TYR A 7 4.43 15.21 -6.20
C TYR A 7 4.77 14.56 -4.84
N GLN A 8 5.96 14.82 -4.29
CA GLN A 8 6.34 14.36 -2.95
C GLN A 8 5.45 14.98 -1.86
N VAL A 9 5.20 16.29 -1.94
CA VAL A 9 4.30 16.98 -1.00
C VAL A 9 2.88 16.43 -1.12
N THR A 10 2.38 16.21 -2.33
CA THR A 10 1.04 15.63 -2.54
C THR A 10 0.92 14.22 -1.98
N ALA A 11 1.96 13.38 -2.12
CA ALA A 11 2.00 12.04 -1.52
C ALA A 11 1.97 12.10 0.02
N LEU A 12 2.71 13.04 0.63
CA LEU A 12 2.69 13.26 2.08
C LEU A 12 1.30 13.71 2.58
N ILE A 13 0.62 14.58 1.83
CA ILE A 13 -0.75 14.99 2.13
C ILE A 13 -1.69 13.78 2.07
N GLY A 14 -1.58 12.94 1.03
CA GLY A 14 -2.37 11.71 0.92
C GLY A 14 -2.17 10.76 2.10
N LEU A 15 -0.91 10.55 2.50
CA LEU A 15 -0.56 9.73 3.66
C LEU A 15 -1.12 10.33 4.98
N ALA A 16 -0.98 11.64 5.16
CA ALA A 16 -1.51 12.32 6.34
C ALA A 16 -3.04 12.17 6.44
N LEU A 17 -3.77 12.27 5.33
CA LEU A 17 -5.23 12.06 5.31
C LEU A 17 -5.60 10.62 5.69
N ILE A 18 -4.86 9.62 5.20
CA ILE A 18 -5.05 8.22 5.61
C ILE A 18 -4.84 8.08 7.11
N LEU A 19 -3.75 8.62 7.65
CA LEU A 19 -3.47 8.52 9.10
C LEU A 19 -4.51 9.27 9.95
N ILE A 20 -4.94 10.46 9.52
CA ILE A 20 -6.00 11.23 10.18
C ILE A 20 -7.32 10.44 10.20
N SER A 21 -7.60 9.67 9.15
CA SER A 21 -8.81 8.83 9.11
C SER A 21 -8.81 7.68 10.12
N VAL A 22 -7.63 7.29 10.64
CA VAL A 22 -7.48 6.27 11.69
C VAL A 22 -7.73 6.86 13.08
N PHE A 23 -7.57 8.17 13.28
CA PHE A 23 -7.94 8.82 14.52
C PHE A 23 -9.46 8.86 14.64
N PHE A 24 -10.01 7.87 15.36
CA PHE A 24 -11.43 7.71 15.60
C PHE A 24 -12.02 8.96 16.25
N LEU A 25 -13.02 9.56 15.60
CA LEU A 25 -13.96 10.44 16.28
C LEU A 25 -14.86 9.57 17.15
N GLN A 26 -14.47 9.38 18.40
CA GLN A 26 -15.33 8.81 19.43
C GLN A 26 -16.40 9.84 19.76
N THR A 27 -17.63 9.62 19.31
CA THR A 27 -18.77 10.40 19.78
C THR A 27 -19.41 9.69 20.95
N ARG A 28 -19.42 10.34 22.12
CA ARG A 28 -20.21 9.90 23.28
C ARG A 28 -21.65 10.35 23.08
N THR A 29 -22.57 9.40 23.13
CA THR A 29 -24.01 9.66 23.07
C THR A 29 -24.67 9.06 24.30
N VAL A 30 -25.67 9.75 24.85
CA VAL A 30 -26.46 9.23 25.97
C VAL A 30 -27.78 8.70 25.42
N VAL A 31 -28.06 7.41 25.65
CA VAL A 31 -29.33 6.78 25.28
C VAL A 31 -30.16 6.60 26.54
N VAL A 32 -31.44 6.98 26.49
CA VAL A 32 -32.36 6.85 27.64
C VAL A 32 -33.29 5.67 27.43
N VAL A 33 -33.21 4.66 28.29
CA VAL A 33 -34.19 3.57 28.36
C VAL A 33 -35.27 3.98 29.36
N LYS A 34 -36.53 3.95 28.94
CA LYS A 34 -37.67 4.33 29.78
C LYS A 34 -38.55 3.12 30.06
N LYS A 35 -38.93 2.92 31.32
CA LYS A 35 -39.99 1.99 31.73
C LYS A 35 -40.97 2.74 32.61
N PHE A 36 -42.25 2.66 32.29
CA PHE A 36 -43.32 3.26 33.06
C PHE A 36 -44.44 2.23 33.22
N ASP A 37 -44.99 2.13 34.41
CA ASP A 37 -46.13 1.24 34.66
C ASP A 37 -46.97 1.72 35.85
N THR A 38 -48.19 1.21 35.94
CA THR A 38 -49.07 1.34 37.11
C THR A 38 -49.16 -0.01 37.79
N VAL A 39 -48.77 -0.09 39.06
CA VAL A 39 -48.69 -1.35 39.80
C VAL A 39 -49.58 -1.30 41.03
N HIS A 40 -50.30 -2.40 41.25
CA HIS A 40 -50.90 -2.75 42.53
C HIS A 40 -49.93 -3.64 43.29
N LEU A 41 -49.55 -3.20 44.49
CA LEU A 41 -48.61 -3.91 45.35
C LEU A 41 -49.30 -4.21 46.68
N PRO A 42 -49.67 -5.48 46.95
CA PRO A 42 -50.30 -5.88 48.21
C PRO A 42 -49.45 -5.56 49.45
N SER A 43 -50.08 -5.48 50.61
CA SER A 43 -49.37 -5.33 51.90
C SER A 43 -48.29 -6.39 52.11
N GLU A 44 -47.13 -5.99 52.62
CA GLU A 44 -45.98 -6.87 52.94
C GLU A 44 -45.44 -7.69 51.74
N THR A 45 -45.65 -7.21 50.51
CA THR A 45 -45.14 -7.86 49.29
C THR A 45 -44.11 -7.02 48.55
N TYR A 46 -43.47 -7.63 47.55
CA TYR A 46 -42.54 -6.96 46.65
C TYR A 46 -42.74 -7.35 45.20
N ILE A 47 -42.30 -6.49 44.30
CA ILE A 47 -42.14 -6.78 42.86
C ILE A 47 -40.68 -6.65 42.48
N SER A 48 -40.31 -7.33 41.39
CA SER A 48 -38.96 -7.33 40.85
C SER A 48 -38.97 -6.87 39.41
N ILE A 49 -38.20 -5.82 39.10
CA ILE A 49 -38.07 -5.27 37.75
C ILE A 49 -36.65 -5.54 37.24
N PRO A 50 -36.47 -6.40 36.21
CA PRO A 50 -35.14 -6.65 35.66
C PRO A 50 -34.61 -5.43 34.91
N VAL A 51 -33.36 -5.07 35.18
CA VAL A 51 -32.61 -3.98 34.57
C VAL A 51 -31.21 -4.45 34.18
N TYR A 52 -30.74 -4.04 33.01
CA TYR A 52 -29.35 -4.28 32.60
C TYR A 52 -28.56 -3.00 32.77
N LEU A 53 -27.51 -3.03 33.59
CA LEU A 53 -26.72 -1.87 33.96
C LEU A 53 -25.25 -2.08 33.55
N LYS A 54 -24.62 -1.01 33.11
CA LYS A 54 -23.17 -0.90 32.95
C LYS A 54 -22.63 0.10 33.96
N THR A 55 -21.36 -0.03 34.32
CA THR A 55 -20.65 0.92 35.15
C THR A 55 -20.84 2.34 34.61
N ASN A 56 -21.19 3.27 35.50
CA ASN A 56 -21.54 4.67 35.25
C ASN A 56 -22.89 4.94 34.57
N ASP A 57 -23.75 3.94 34.37
CA ASP A 57 -25.14 4.19 33.98
C ASP A 57 -25.85 4.99 35.10
N ASN A 58 -26.58 6.04 34.74
CA ASN A 58 -27.41 6.78 35.69
C ASN A 58 -28.84 6.24 35.67
N LEU A 59 -29.34 5.91 36.86
CA LEU A 59 -30.69 5.41 37.11
C LEU A 59 -31.50 6.52 37.78
N THR A 60 -32.64 6.87 37.20
CA THR A 60 -33.63 7.74 37.85
C THR A 60 -34.93 6.98 37.99
N PHE A 61 -35.40 6.77 39.21
CA PHE A 61 -36.69 6.16 39.51
C PHE A 61 -37.56 7.18 40.22
N THR A 62 -38.78 7.38 39.76
CA THR A 62 -39.76 8.25 40.42
C THR A 62 -41.08 7.54 40.60
N THR A 63 -41.77 7.79 41.71
CA THR A 63 -43.11 7.26 41.98
C THR A 63 -44.08 8.37 42.39
N ASN A 64 -45.36 8.20 42.06
CA ASN A 64 -46.43 9.16 42.37
C ASN A 64 -47.19 8.85 43.67
N THR A 65 -46.74 7.89 44.48
CA THR A 65 -47.41 7.54 45.74
C THR A 65 -46.86 8.33 46.92
N SER A 66 -47.73 8.65 47.87
CA SER A 66 -47.34 9.21 49.17
C SER A 66 -46.92 8.13 50.18
N ASN A 67 -47.16 6.86 49.89
CA ASN A 67 -46.82 5.75 50.77
C ASN A 67 -45.31 5.47 50.71
N GLU A 68 -44.71 5.13 51.84
CA GLU A 68 -43.29 4.75 51.89
C GLU A 68 -43.08 3.40 51.22
N LEU A 69 -42.36 3.38 50.10
CA LEU A 69 -41.90 2.17 49.42
C LEU A 69 -40.40 2.05 49.61
N LEU A 70 -39.93 0.82 49.91
CA LEU A 70 -38.51 0.53 49.98
C LEU A 70 -38.03 0.04 48.61
N ILE A 71 -37.04 0.72 48.06
CA ILE A 71 -36.48 0.42 46.74
C ILE A 71 -35.06 -0.09 46.93
N ILE A 72 -34.76 -1.27 46.40
CA ILE A 72 -33.45 -1.93 46.50
C ILE A 72 -33.00 -2.33 45.10
N LEU A 73 -31.75 -2.03 44.76
CA LEU A 73 -31.11 -2.61 43.58
C LEU A 73 -30.36 -3.87 44.01
N SER A 74 -30.72 -5.03 43.45
CA SER A 74 -30.14 -6.33 43.81
C SER A 74 -29.59 -7.06 42.58
N SER A 75 -28.57 -7.91 42.78
CA SER A 75 -28.11 -8.88 41.77
C SER A 75 -29.01 -10.12 41.68
N SER A 76 -29.94 -10.30 42.64
CA SER A 76 -30.87 -11.43 42.70
C SER A 76 -32.32 -10.95 42.52
N GLU A 77 -33.14 -11.81 41.93
CA GLU A 77 -34.57 -11.56 41.71
C GLU A 77 -35.39 -11.72 43.00
N ILE A 78 -34.89 -12.53 43.94
CA ILE A 78 -35.58 -12.91 45.17
C ILE A 78 -34.99 -12.14 46.34
N LEU A 79 -35.86 -11.60 47.19
CA LEU A 79 -35.50 -10.98 48.46
C LEU A 79 -35.04 -12.07 49.45
N SER A 80 -33.74 -12.34 49.54
CA SER A 80 -33.14 -13.21 50.56
C SER A 80 -32.53 -12.36 51.68
N LYS A 81 -32.61 -12.81 52.93
CA LYS A 81 -31.95 -12.15 54.08
C LYS A 81 -30.41 -12.10 53.95
N GLU A 82 -29.83 -12.87 53.03
CA GLU A 82 -28.37 -12.99 52.82
C GLU A 82 -27.84 -12.13 51.66
N ASN A 83 -28.70 -11.39 50.94
CA ASN A 83 -28.28 -10.61 49.77
C ASN A 83 -27.48 -9.35 50.18
N ASN A 84 -26.19 -9.53 50.43
CA ASN A 84 -25.22 -8.54 50.95
C ASN A 84 -24.73 -7.46 49.97
N TYR A 85 -25.40 -7.23 48.84
CA TYR A 85 -25.13 -6.04 48.01
C TYR A 85 -26.28 -5.05 48.15
N VAL A 86 -26.34 -4.41 49.32
CA VAL A 86 -27.23 -3.29 49.60
C VAL A 86 -26.38 -2.02 49.65
N GLU A 87 -26.07 -1.44 48.49
CA GLU A 87 -25.51 -0.09 48.46
C GLU A 87 -26.64 0.93 48.67
N ASN A 88 -26.65 1.52 49.87
CA ASN A 88 -27.42 2.69 50.31
C ASN A 88 -28.92 2.69 50.00
N ILE A 89 -29.65 2.22 51.02
CA ILE A 89 -31.09 2.38 51.22
C ILE A 89 -31.43 3.88 51.29
N THR A 90 -32.00 4.44 50.22
CA THR A 90 -32.71 5.72 50.30
C THR A 90 -34.21 5.46 50.42
N ARG A 91 -34.77 5.77 51.59
CA ARG A 91 -36.21 5.83 51.83
C ARG A 91 -36.77 7.10 51.18
N TYR A 92 -36.97 7.14 49.87
CA TYR A 92 -37.72 8.24 49.24
C TYR A 92 -38.45 7.81 47.96
N THR A 93 -39.53 8.57 47.69
CA THR A 93 -40.38 8.55 46.50
C THR A 93 -39.64 8.75 45.17
N ASN A 94 -38.36 9.13 45.19
CA ASN A 94 -37.51 9.30 44.02
C ASN A 94 -36.07 8.83 44.31
N MET A 95 -35.44 8.11 43.39
CA MET A 95 -34.05 7.68 43.43
C MET A 95 -33.31 8.25 42.22
N ASN A 96 -32.15 8.86 42.43
CA ASN A 96 -31.18 9.18 41.38
C ASN A 96 -29.83 8.56 41.78
N TYR A 97 -29.35 7.61 41.01
CA TYR A 97 -28.21 6.78 41.39
C TYR A 97 -27.32 6.49 40.19
N THR A 98 -26.01 6.68 40.35
CA THR A 98 -25.00 6.28 39.36
C THR A 98 -24.48 4.90 39.72
N PHE A 99 -24.68 3.93 38.84
CA PHE A 99 -24.29 2.54 39.08
C PHE A 99 -22.77 2.37 39.04
N ARG A 100 -22.18 1.79 40.10
CA ARG A 100 -20.73 1.59 40.24
C ARG A 100 -20.28 0.12 40.20
N GLY A 101 -21.22 -0.82 40.09
CA GLY A 101 -20.91 -2.25 40.04
C GLY A 101 -20.40 -2.75 38.69
N GLU A 102 -20.22 -4.07 38.61
CA GLU A 102 -19.86 -4.75 37.37
C GLU A 102 -21.03 -4.75 36.37
N PRO A 103 -20.76 -4.69 35.05
CA PRO A 103 -21.82 -4.77 34.05
C PRO A 103 -22.60 -6.09 34.13
N GLY A 104 -23.93 -6.03 34.19
CA GLY A 104 -24.73 -7.24 34.38
C GLY A 104 -26.24 -7.03 34.39
N LYS A 105 -26.95 -8.13 34.67
CA LYS A 105 -28.40 -8.13 34.95
C LYS A 105 -28.59 -7.91 36.44
N TYR A 106 -29.36 -6.89 36.77
CA TYR A 106 -29.77 -6.53 38.12
C TYR A 106 -31.30 -6.46 38.20
N TYR A 107 -31.82 -6.33 39.41
CA TYR A 107 -33.23 -6.31 39.72
C TYR A 107 -33.53 -5.13 40.65
N LEU A 108 -34.45 -4.27 40.23
CA LEU A 108 -35.00 -3.24 41.09
C LEU A 108 -36.16 -3.87 41.87
N LEU A 109 -35.94 -4.12 43.16
CA LEU A 109 -36.92 -4.65 44.08
C LEU A 109 -37.68 -3.47 44.71
N ILE A 110 -38.99 -3.47 44.56
CA ILE A 110 -39.87 -2.45 45.16
C ILE A 110 -40.74 -3.16 46.19
N ILE A 111 -40.59 -2.79 47.45
CA ILE A 111 -41.15 -3.49 48.60
C ILE A 111 -42.17 -2.57 49.29
N ASN A 112 -43.36 -3.11 49.51
CA ASN A 112 -44.40 -2.46 50.30
C ASN A 112 -44.31 -2.92 51.76
N ASN A 113 -43.65 -2.13 52.59
CA ASN A 113 -43.56 -2.38 54.03
C ASN A 113 -44.75 -1.80 54.82
N ASN A 114 -45.84 -1.41 54.14
CA ASN A 114 -47.03 -0.89 54.79
C ASN A 114 -48.05 -2.02 55.04
N ASP A 115 -48.87 -1.85 56.08
CA ASP A 115 -49.97 -2.77 56.45
C ASP A 115 -51.17 -2.69 55.49
N ARG A 116 -51.02 -2.02 54.34
CA ARG A 116 -52.09 -1.79 53.36
C ARG A 116 -51.55 -1.92 51.94
N ASP A 117 -52.46 -2.29 51.04
CA ASP A 117 -52.20 -2.31 49.61
C ASP A 117 -51.90 -0.91 49.08
N VAL A 118 -50.97 -0.83 48.13
CA VAL A 118 -50.55 0.43 47.51
C VAL A 118 -50.73 0.34 46.00
N TRP A 119 -51.38 1.36 45.44
CA TRP A 119 -51.40 1.61 44.00
C TRP A 119 -50.42 2.75 43.70
N PHE A 120 -49.48 2.51 42.79
CA PHE A 120 -48.53 3.54 42.40
C PHE A 120 -48.17 3.44 40.93
N LYS A 121 -47.79 4.58 40.36
CA LYS A 121 -47.18 4.69 39.04
C LYS A 121 -45.71 4.98 39.22
N TYR A 122 -44.87 4.27 38.49
CA TYR A 122 -43.44 4.55 38.46
C TYR A 122 -42.95 4.98 37.09
N ASN A 123 -41.86 5.75 37.08
CA ASN A 123 -41.08 6.08 35.89
C ASN A 123 -39.61 5.79 36.17
N LEU A 124 -39.06 4.81 35.45
CA LEU A 124 -37.67 4.41 35.51
C LEU A 124 -36.96 4.85 34.23
N LEU A 125 -35.97 5.71 34.39
CA LEU A 125 -35.09 6.19 33.32
C LEU A 125 -33.68 5.65 33.56
N ILE A 126 -33.10 5.00 32.55
CA ILE A 126 -31.72 4.53 32.57
C ILE A 126 -30.95 5.25 31.48
N TYR A 127 -30.04 6.14 31.87
CA TYR A 127 -29.16 6.88 30.98
C TYR A 127 -27.89 6.06 30.74
N LYS A 128 -27.77 5.54 29.53
CA LYS A 128 -26.66 4.69 29.11
C LYS A 128 -25.69 5.48 28.25
N GLU A 129 -24.42 5.46 28.62
CA GLU A 129 -23.36 5.98 27.74
C GLU A 129 -23.10 4.99 26.60
N LYS A 130 -23.26 5.46 25.37
CA LYS A 130 -22.90 4.74 24.15
C LYS A 130 -21.78 5.49 23.45
N ILE A 131 -20.60 4.86 23.43
CA ILE A 131 -19.49 5.27 22.60
C ILE A 131 -19.74 4.69 21.21
N THR A 132 -19.91 5.55 20.22
CA THR A 132 -19.94 5.14 18.81
C THR A 132 -18.67 5.62 18.14
N GLU A 133 -17.90 4.68 17.60
CA GLU A 133 -16.77 4.98 16.74
C GLU A 133 -17.30 5.26 15.34
N LYS A 134 -17.11 6.50 14.85
CA LYS A 134 -17.41 6.85 13.46
C LYS A 134 -16.13 6.83 12.66
N TYR A 135 -16.00 5.85 11.77
CA TYR A 135 -14.92 5.80 10.80
C TYR A 135 -15.18 6.81 9.68
N ASN A 136 -14.23 7.70 9.41
CA ASN A 136 -14.37 8.69 8.35
C ASN A 136 -13.82 8.14 7.02
N GLY A 137 -14.52 7.14 6.47
CA GLY A 137 -14.08 6.39 5.29
C GLY A 137 -13.85 7.27 4.05
N ALA A 138 -14.57 8.38 3.91
CA ALA A 138 -14.39 9.32 2.81
C ALA A 138 -12.99 9.97 2.83
N VAL A 139 -12.47 10.31 4.01
CA VAL A 139 -11.13 10.91 4.18
C VAL A 139 -10.04 9.89 3.81
N SER A 140 -10.21 8.64 4.23
CA SER A 140 -9.30 7.54 3.90
C SER A 140 -9.23 7.26 2.40
N ILE A 141 -10.39 7.16 1.73
CA ILE A 141 -10.49 6.93 0.28
C ILE A 141 -9.81 8.08 -0.47
N THR A 142 -10.10 9.33 -0.08
CA THR A 142 -9.50 10.51 -0.70
C THR A 142 -7.98 10.52 -0.54
N GLY A 143 -7.47 10.25 0.67
CA GLY A 143 -6.03 10.16 0.93
C GLY A 143 -5.34 9.07 0.10
N THR A 144 -6.01 7.92 -0.07
CA THR A 144 -5.53 6.79 -0.88
C THR A 144 -5.41 7.17 -2.36
N ILE A 145 -6.44 7.79 -2.93
CA ILE A 145 -6.44 8.23 -4.33
C ILE A 145 -5.31 9.24 -4.57
N ILE A 146 -5.15 10.21 -3.67
CA ILE A 146 -4.11 11.24 -3.76
C ILE A 146 -2.70 10.60 -3.72
N LEU A 147 -2.49 9.63 -2.82
CA LEU A 147 -1.22 8.93 -2.68
C LEU A 147 -0.85 8.17 -3.96
N PHE A 148 -1.75 7.34 -4.49
CA PHE A 148 -1.50 6.56 -5.70
C PHE A 148 -1.27 7.46 -6.92
N ALA A 149 -2.10 8.49 -7.11
CA ALA A 149 -1.92 9.43 -8.20
C ALA A 149 -0.54 10.10 -8.15
N SER A 150 -0.08 10.48 -6.95
CA SER A 150 1.23 11.11 -6.75
C SER A 150 2.40 10.16 -7.08
N ILE A 151 2.30 8.90 -6.69
CA ILE A 151 3.30 7.87 -7.00
C ILE A 151 3.39 7.65 -8.51
N ILE A 152 2.25 7.50 -9.20
CA ILE A 152 2.21 7.32 -10.66
C ILE A 152 2.83 8.52 -11.37
N LEU A 153 2.52 9.74 -10.94
CA LEU A 153 3.09 10.96 -11.52
C LEU A 153 4.61 11.06 -11.29
N LEU A 154 5.11 10.68 -10.10
CA LEU A 154 6.54 10.59 -9.82
C LEU A 154 7.25 9.60 -10.73
N LEU A 155 6.69 8.40 -10.87
CA LEU A 155 7.24 7.35 -11.73
C LEU A 155 7.27 7.81 -13.19
N ASN A 156 6.19 8.38 -13.70
CA ASN A 156 6.13 8.90 -15.06
C ASN A 156 7.16 10.01 -15.30
N HIS A 157 7.33 10.91 -14.32
CA HIS A 157 8.32 11.97 -14.43
C HIS A 157 9.75 11.42 -14.48
N LYS A 158 10.10 10.49 -13.58
CA LYS A 158 11.41 9.82 -13.56
C LYS A 158 11.67 8.99 -14.81
N MET A 159 10.66 8.26 -15.30
CA MET A 159 10.75 7.50 -16.54
C MET A 159 11.06 8.41 -17.73
N LYS A 160 10.44 9.59 -17.80
CA LYS A 160 10.71 10.58 -18.85
C LYS A 160 12.11 11.20 -18.76
N GLU A 161 12.63 11.38 -17.54
CA GLU A 161 14.02 11.81 -17.34
C GLU A 161 15.02 10.71 -17.75
N TRP A 162 14.73 9.46 -17.38
CA TRP A 162 15.56 8.31 -17.71
C TRP A 162 15.55 8.01 -19.20
N SER A 163 14.42 8.10 -19.89
CA SER A 163 14.35 7.88 -21.34
C SER A 163 15.13 8.92 -22.14
N LYS A 164 15.19 10.17 -21.65
CA LYS A 164 16.08 11.19 -22.23
C LYS A 164 17.56 10.88 -22.04
N LYS A 165 17.93 10.33 -20.87
CA LYS A 165 19.32 10.02 -20.54
C LYS A 165 19.82 8.73 -21.19
N TYR A 166 18.93 7.75 -21.36
CA TYR A 166 19.19 6.44 -21.92
C TYR A 166 18.13 6.12 -22.96
N PRO A 167 18.28 6.62 -24.20
CA PRO A 167 17.34 6.34 -25.27
C PRO A 167 17.33 4.84 -25.59
N ASP A 168 16.20 4.38 -26.12
CA ASP A 168 15.99 3.02 -26.58
C ASP A 168 16.63 2.74 -27.94
N ARG A 169 17.12 3.78 -28.62
CA ARG A 169 17.85 3.71 -29.88
C ARG A 169 19.04 4.67 -29.91
N TYR A 170 20.12 4.23 -30.55
CA TYR A 170 21.27 5.04 -30.95
C TYR A 170 21.50 4.86 -32.44
N ILE A 171 21.64 5.97 -33.17
CA ILE A 171 21.82 5.99 -34.63
C ILE A 171 23.03 6.86 -34.94
N GLU A 172 23.99 6.30 -35.66
CA GLU A 172 25.12 7.00 -36.26
C GLU A 172 25.34 6.49 -37.69
N PRO A 173 26.07 7.20 -38.56
CA PRO A 173 26.40 6.69 -39.89
C PRO A 173 27.01 5.28 -39.83
N GLY A 174 26.40 4.36 -40.60
CA GLY A 174 26.83 2.96 -40.66
C GLY A 174 26.50 2.10 -39.45
N ILE A 175 25.78 2.60 -38.42
CA ILE A 175 25.40 1.82 -37.25
C ILE A 175 24.08 2.25 -36.60
N GLU A 176 23.22 1.28 -36.34
CA GLU A 176 21.98 1.47 -35.58
C GLU A 176 21.90 0.43 -34.46
N CYS A 177 21.70 0.87 -33.22
CA CYS A 177 21.48 -0.02 -32.08
C CYS A 177 20.17 0.29 -31.37
N TRP A 178 19.44 -0.73 -30.94
CA TRP A 178 18.21 -0.57 -30.18
C TRP A 178 17.99 -1.66 -29.13
N SER A 179 17.19 -1.32 -28.11
CA SER A 179 16.75 -2.26 -27.09
C SER A 179 15.51 -3.01 -27.55
N HIS A 180 15.53 -4.35 -27.53
CA HIS A 180 14.36 -5.17 -27.87
C HIS A 180 13.64 -5.70 -26.61
N LYS A 181 14.40 -6.10 -25.60
CA LYS A 181 13.91 -6.47 -24.26
C LYS A 181 14.84 -5.86 -23.20
N ILE A 182 14.49 -5.99 -21.92
CA ILE A 182 15.30 -5.44 -20.81
C ILE A 182 16.75 -5.94 -20.81
N ASN A 183 16.97 -7.15 -21.30
CA ASN A 183 18.28 -7.81 -21.35
C ASN A 183 18.72 -8.17 -22.77
N LYS A 184 17.96 -7.78 -23.80
CA LYS A 184 18.26 -8.10 -25.21
C LYS A 184 18.34 -6.84 -26.05
N HIS A 185 19.46 -6.68 -26.73
CA HIS A 185 19.73 -5.52 -27.57
C HIS A 185 20.22 -5.98 -28.94
N ARG A 186 19.95 -5.18 -29.96
CA ARG A 186 20.39 -5.45 -31.32
C ARG A 186 21.16 -4.25 -31.85
N CYS A 187 22.25 -4.54 -32.55
CA CYS A 187 22.97 -3.55 -33.35
C CYS A 187 23.06 -4.06 -34.79
N LYS A 188 22.85 -3.18 -35.75
CA LYS A 188 23.13 -3.40 -37.16
C LYS A 188 24.25 -2.46 -37.57
N ILE A 189 25.30 -3.03 -38.15
CA ILE A 189 26.42 -2.29 -38.72
C ILE A 189 26.33 -2.49 -40.23
N PHE A 190 26.32 -1.41 -40.99
CA PHE A 190 26.33 -1.48 -42.45
C PHE A 190 27.69 -1.99 -42.94
N LEU A 191 27.68 -2.93 -43.87
CA LEU A 191 28.86 -3.44 -44.55
C LEU A 191 28.81 -2.96 -46.01
N PRO A 192 29.78 -2.17 -46.47
CA PRO A 192 29.82 -1.72 -47.86
C PRO A 192 30.15 -2.84 -48.85
N GLU A 193 30.90 -3.87 -48.42
CA GLU A 193 31.21 -5.07 -49.22
C GLU A 193 31.58 -6.24 -48.27
N ILE A 194 31.12 -7.46 -48.53
CA ILE A 194 31.56 -8.66 -47.80
C ILE A 194 32.87 -9.17 -48.39
N ASN A 195 33.86 -9.36 -47.53
CA ASN A 195 35.13 -9.98 -47.86
C ASN A 195 35.26 -11.30 -47.08
N TYR A 196 35.83 -12.33 -47.71
CA TYR A 196 36.14 -13.64 -47.12
C TYR A 196 36.95 -13.57 -45.81
N GLU A 197 37.66 -12.46 -45.55
CA GLU A 197 38.41 -12.25 -44.31
C GLU A 197 37.57 -11.73 -43.13
N LEU A 198 36.33 -11.28 -43.35
CA LEU A 198 35.49 -10.67 -42.33
C LEU A 198 35.32 -11.55 -41.08
N PRO A 199 35.07 -12.87 -41.17
CA PRO A 199 34.97 -13.74 -39.99
C PRO A 199 36.25 -13.77 -39.15
N LYS A 200 37.44 -13.76 -39.78
CA LYS A 200 38.73 -13.75 -39.08
C LYS A 200 38.96 -12.42 -38.36
N GLN A 201 38.61 -11.31 -39.02
CA GLN A 201 38.71 -9.97 -38.46
C GLN A 201 37.74 -9.77 -37.28
N LEU A 202 36.51 -10.26 -37.42
CA LEU A 202 35.52 -10.27 -36.34
C LEU A 202 36.04 -11.01 -35.11
N TRP A 203 36.72 -12.13 -35.29
CA TRP A 203 37.33 -12.84 -34.16
C TRP A 203 38.38 -12.00 -33.42
N VAL A 204 39.26 -11.31 -34.16
CA VAL A 204 40.32 -10.47 -33.57
C VAL A 204 39.71 -9.37 -32.71
N ILE A 205 38.75 -8.60 -33.25
CA ILE A 205 38.14 -7.49 -32.52
C ILE A 205 37.29 -7.99 -31.34
N MET A 206 36.57 -9.12 -31.49
CA MET A 206 35.78 -9.69 -30.39
C MET A 206 36.69 -10.14 -29.24
N LYS A 207 37.86 -10.72 -29.54
CA LYS A 207 38.86 -11.09 -28.52
C LYS A 207 39.44 -9.87 -27.80
N GLU A 208 39.72 -8.78 -28.50
CA GLU A 208 40.17 -7.51 -27.90
C GLU A 208 39.10 -6.90 -26.98
N LEU A 209 37.83 -7.04 -27.34
CA LEU A 209 36.68 -6.69 -26.51
C LEU A 209 36.44 -7.69 -25.36
N GLY A 210 37.33 -8.67 -25.15
CA GLY A 210 37.27 -9.62 -24.04
C GLY A 210 36.26 -10.76 -24.21
N TYR A 211 35.73 -10.98 -25.41
CA TYR A 211 34.86 -12.12 -25.69
C TYR A 211 35.66 -13.39 -25.99
N THR A 212 35.05 -14.52 -25.67
CA THR A 212 35.52 -15.86 -26.04
C THR A 212 34.53 -16.49 -27.02
N ARG A 213 35.01 -17.19 -28.05
CA ARG A 213 34.13 -17.88 -28.99
C ARG A 213 33.51 -19.08 -28.30
N ARG A 214 32.17 -19.16 -28.26
CA ARG A 214 31.43 -20.22 -27.56
C ARG A 214 31.04 -21.35 -28.51
N ARG A 215 30.45 -21.01 -29.65
CA ARG A 215 29.99 -21.96 -30.68
C ARG A 215 29.78 -21.29 -32.03
N GLU A 216 29.97 -22.06 -33.09
CA GLU A 216 29.54 -21.73 -34.44
C GLU A 216 28.16 -22.34 -34.66
N LEU A 217 27.17 -21.53 -35.04
CA LEU A 217 25.79 -21.97 -35.27
C LEU A 217 25.55 -22.24 -36.76
N SER A 218 26.22 -21.49 -37.64
CA SER A 218 26.36 -21.70 -39.08
C SER A 218 27.62 -20.98 -39.58
N GLU A 219 27.89 -21.02 -40.89
CA GLU A 219 29.01 -20.29 -41.51
C GLU A 219 28.93 -18.76 -41.27
N GLU A 220 27.71 -18.23 -41.13
CA GLU A 220 27.43 -16.79 -40.98
C GLU A 220 27.03 -16.39 -39.55
N LEU A 221 26.79 -17.36 -38.66
CA LEU A 221 26.32 -17.14 -37.28
C LEU A 221 27.31 -17.68 -36.25
N VAL A 222 27.90 -16.79 -35.46
CA VAL A 222 28.85 -17.13 -34.40
C VAL A 222 28.42 -16.55 -33.07
N SER A 223 28.43 -17.38 -32.02
CA SER A 223 28.16 -16.97 -30.64
C SER A 223 29.46 -16.73 -29.88
N TYR A 224 29.51 -15.59 -29.21
CA TYR A 224 30.60 -15.13 -28.37
C TYR A 224 30.08 -14.90 -26.95
N GLU A 225 30.87 -15.28 -25.94
CA GLU A 225 30.52 -15.11 -24.54
C GLU A 225 31.58 -14.25 -23.84
N ARG A 226 31.11 -13.28 -23.05
CA ARG A 226 31.95 -12.52 -22.15
C ARG A 226 31.66 -12.89 -20.71
N LYS A 227 32.63 -13.53 -20.06
CA LYS A 227 32.60 -13.80 -18.63
C LYS A 227 33.38 -12.71 -17.91
N ILE A 228 32.66 -11.82 -17.22
CA ILE A 228 33.26 -10.79 -16.36
C ILE A 228 32.88 -11.13 -14.91
N SER A 229 33.81 -10.94 -13.97
CA SER A 229 33.47 -10.94 -12.54
C SER A 229 32.52 -9.77 -12.23
N ILE A 230 31.46 -10.02 -11.45
CA ILE A 230 30.42 -9.03 -11.08
C ILE A 230 31.03 -7.74 -10.46
N LEU A 231 32.26 -7.81 -9.96
CA LEU A 231 32.96 -6.74 -9.25
C LEU A 231 33.67 -5.71 -10.16
N THR A 232 33.94 -6.01 -11.44
CA THR A 232 34.64 -5.07 -12.34
C THR A 232 33.64 -4.25 -13.15
N ARG A 233 33.22 -3.10 -12.58
CA ARG A 233 32.23 -2.18 -13.18
C ARG A 233 32.68 -1.50 -14.48
N ASP A 234 33.99 -1.42 -14.75
CA ASP A 234 34.52 -0.55 -15.81
C ASP A 234 34.64 -1.21 -17.19
N ARG A 235 34.37 -2.52 -17.33
CA ARG A 235 34.58 -3.29 -18.58
C ARG A 235 33.30 -3.89 -19.21
N GLY A 236 32.12 -3.37 -18.84
CA GLY A 236 30.83 -3.89 -19.31
C GLY A 236 30.25 -4.96 -18.40
N LYS A 237 29.20 -5.66 -18.86
CA LYS A 237 28.50 -6.70 -18.10
C LYS A 237 28.71 -8.08 -18.75
N PRO A 238 28.61 -9.18 -17.98
CA PRO A 238 28.45 -10.52 -18.53
C PRO A 238 27.33 -10.56 -19.58
N CYS A 239 27.67 -10.99 -20.79
CA CYS A 239 26.75 -11.10 -21.91
C CYS A 239 27.17 -12.18 -22.92
N GLU A 240 26.19 -12.67 -23.66
CA GLU A 240 26.38 -13.42 -24.90
C GLU A 240 26.11 -12.47 -26.07
N VAL A 241 26.92 -12.56 -27.13
CA VAL A 241 26.72 -11.84 -28.38
C VAL A 241 26.68 -12.84 -29.51
N ILE A 242 25.55 -12.89 -30.20
CA ILE A 242 25.42 -13.64 -31.44
C ILE A 242 25.67 -12.67 -32.59
N VAL A 243 26.62 -13.00 -33.44
CA VAL A 243 26.98 -12.21 -34.61
C VAL A 243 26.42 -12.94 -35.84
N SER A 244 25.56 -12.26 -36.60
CA SER A 244 25.06 -12.70 -37.91
C SER A 244 25.66 -11.81 -38.99
N VAL A 245 26.22 -12.41 -40.03
CA VAL A 245 26.71 -11.71 -41.22
C VAL A 245 25.69 -11.93 -42.33
N GLU A 246 24.86 -10.93 -42.62
CA GLU A 246 23.81 -11.00 -43.64
C GLU A 246 23.88 -9.73 -44.49
N GLU A 247 24.28 -9.83 -45.75
CA GLU A 247 24.43 -8.69 -46.65
C GLU A 247 23.16 -7.80 -46.68
N PRO A 248 23.25 -6.46 -46.52
CA PRO A 248 24.45 -5.62 -46.37
C PRO A 248 24.78 -5.26 -44.90
N TYR A 249 24.46 -6.12 -43.93
CA TYR A 249 24.56 -5.84 -42.50
C TYR A 249 25.33 -6.91 -41.70
N LEU A 250 26.17 -6.43 -40.81
CA LEU A 250 26.62 -7.20 -39.65
C LEU A 250 25.63 -6.96 -38.50
N THR A 251 24.90 -7.99 -38.09
CA THR A 251 23.94 -7.90 -36.99
C THR A 251 24.51 -8.51 -35.71
N LEU A 252 24.54 -7.73 -34.64
CA LEU A 252 24.99 -8.15 -33.32
C LEU A 252 23.77 -8.25 -32.38
N TYR A 253 23.52 -9.44 -31.85
CA TYR A 253 22.47 -9.72 -30.87
C TYR A 253 23.09 -9.89 -29.49
N TYR A 254 22.99 -8.87 -28.67
CA TYR A 254 23.49 -8.88 -27.29
C TYR A 254 22.41 -9.40 -26.34
N GLU A 255 22.76 -10.42 -25.55
CA GLU A 255 21.97 -10.91 -24.42
C GLU A 255 22.75 -10.72 -23.13
N VAL A 256 22.38 -9.68 -22.37
CA VAL A 256 22.94 -9.39 -21.06
C VAL A 256 22.36 -10.36 -20.04
N TRP A 257 23.17 -10.80 -19.08
CA TRP A 257 22.69 -11.68 -18.02
C TRP A 257 21.55 -11.01 -17.24
N ALA A 258 20.37 -11.66 -17.24
CA ALA A 258 19.12 -11.05 -16.78
C ALA A 258 19.18 -10.42 -15.37
N PRO A 259 19.82 -11.04 -14.34
CA PRO A 259 19.86 -10.49 -12.98
C PRO A 259 20.55 -9.13 -12.85
N ILE A 260 21.44 -8.81 -13.80
CA ILE A 260 22.21 -7.56 -13.79
C ILE A 260 21.82 -6.63 -14.93
N SER A 261 20.86 -7.01 -15.77
CA SER A 261 20.40 -6.19 -16.89
C SER A 261 19.77 -4.88 -16.41
N SER A 262 19.91 -3.82 -17.19
CA SER A 262 19.43 -2.47 -16.86
C SER A 262 18.73 -1.81 -18.04
N GLY A 263 18.27 -2.58 -19.02
CA GLY A 263 17.48 -2.06 -20.15
C GLY A 263 18.28 -1.09 -21.01
N THR A 264 17.68 0.05 -21.34
CA THR A 264 18.27 1.06 -22.23
C THR A 264 19.59 1.64 -21.72
N ARG A 265 19.87 1.53 -20.41
CA ARG A 265 21.18 1.89 -19.85
C ARG A 265 22.30 0.99 -20.37
N ASP A 266 22.00 -0.27 -20.66
CA ASP A 266 22.97 -1.20 -21.23
C ASP A 266 23.24 -0.90 -22.70
N LEU A 267 22.25 -0.36 -23.40
CA LEU A 267 22.39 0.02 -24.80
C LEU A 267 23.53 1.03 -25.02
N ALA A 268 23.79 1.92 -24.07
CA ALA A 268 24.85 2.92 -24.18
C ALA A 268 26.26 2.31 -24.25
N TRP A 269 26.56 1.24 -23.49
CA TRP A 269 27.87 0.58 -23.59
C TRP A 269 27.93 -0.37 -24.78
N ILE A 270 26.82 -1.07 -25.08
CA ILE A 270 26.68 -1.92 -26.27
C ILE A 270 26.91 -1.12 -27.54
N PHE A 271 26.34 0.09 -27.63
CA PHE A 271 26.54 1.00 -28.75
C PHE A 271 28.02 1.38 -28.92
N ARG A 272 28.74 1.66 -27.83
CA ARG A 272 30.19 1.94 -27.89
C ARG A 272 31.00 0.74 -28.37
N GLU A 273 30.60 -0.48 -28.03
CA GLU A 273 31.27 -1.69 -28.51
C GLU A 273 30.99 -1.94 -29.99
N ALA A 274 29.73 -1.86 -30.39
CA ALA A 274 29.34 -2.02 -31.77
C ALA A 274 29.98 -0.93 -32.66
N LYS A 275 30.14 0.29 -32.14
CA LYS A 275 30.91 1.36 -32.79
C LYS A 275 32.38 1.00 -32.99
N LYS A 276 33.05 0.44 -31.98
CA LYS A 276 34.44 -0.05 -32.13
C LYS A 276 34.55 -1.14 -33.20
N ILE A 277 33.58 -2.04 -33.26
CA ILE A 277 33.53 -3.09 -34.30
C ILE A 277 33.37 -2.46 -35.69
N ARG A 278 32.44 -1.52 -35.86
CA ARG A 278 32.27 -0.76 -37.11
C ARG A 278 33.56 -0.07 -37.52
N ASP A 279 34.16 0.69 -36.62
CA ASP A 279 35.35 1.50 -36.91
C ASP A 279 36.53 0.62 -37.33
N TYR A 280 36.73 -0.52 -36.65
CA TYR A 280 37.74 -1.52 -37.02
C TYR A 280 37.52 -2.09 -38.42
N ILE A 281 36.28 -2.45 -38.76
CA ILE A 281 35.91 -2.97 -40.08
C ILE A 281 36.16 -1.89 -41.14
N TYR A 282 35.71 -0.66 -40.91
CA TYR A 282 35.82 0.42 -41.89
C TYR A 282 37.28 0.82 -42.18
N GLU A 283 38.13 0.82 -41.14
CA GLU A 283 39.57 1.05 -41.28
C GLU A 283 40.24 -0.05 -42.10
N LYS A 284 39.88 -1.32 -41.86
CA LYS A 284 40.46 -2.47 -42.58
C LYS A 284 40.04 -2.55 -44.05
N TYR A 285 38.84 -2.09 -44.39
CA TYR A 285 38.30 -2.16 -45.75
C TYR A 285 38.45 -0.88 -46.56
N ASN A 286 39.24 0.11 -46.09
CA ASN A 286 39.43 1.40 -46.78
C ASN A 286 38.11 2.05 -47.23
N VAL A 287 37.07 1.95 -46.38
CA VAL A 287 35.76 2.59 -46.64
C VAL A 287 35.88 4.14 -46.57
N GLY A 288 37.06 4.65 -46.21
CA GLY A 288 37.41 6.07 -46.20
C GLY A 288 38.18 6.51 -47.46
N ASN A 289 37.49 6.59 -48.59
CA ASN A 289 37.73 7.62 -49.61
C ASN A 289 36.42 7.94 -50.35
N ILE A 290 35.34 8.15 -49.59
CA ILE A 290 34.29 9.05 -50.06
C ILE A 290 34.71 10.42 -49.52
N SER A 291 35.48 11.12 -50.35
CA SER A 291 35.79 12.52 -50.15
C SER A 291 34.51 13.26 -49.82
N SER A 292 34.61 14.11 -48.82
CA SER A 292 33.80 15.30 -48.71
C SER A 292 33.96 16.12 -50.00
N ASP A 293 33.22 15.80 -51.05
CA ASP A 293 32.91 16.74 -52.11
C ASP A 293 31.90 17.74 -51.54
N LYS A 294 32.47 18.69 -50.79
CA LYS A 294 32.06 20.09 -50.95
C LYS A 294 32.31 20.43 -52.42
N ASN A 295 31.25 20.53 -53.23
CA ASN A 295 31.06 21.51 -54.29
C ASN A 295 29.84 21.18 -55.16
N ASN A 296 28.66 21.67 -54.74
CA ASN A 296 27.76 22.57 -55.50
C ASN A 296 26.39 22.64 -54.82
#